data_AF-A0A970BZP5-F1
#
_entry.id   AF-A0A970BZP5-F1
#
_cell.length_a   1.000
_cell.length_b   1.000
_cell.length_c   1.000
_cell.angle_alpha   90.00
_cell.angle_beta   90.00
_cell.angle_gamma   90.00
#
_symmetry.space_group_name_H-M   'P 1'
#
loop_
_entity.id
_entity.type
_entity.pdbx_description
1 polymer ?
#
loop_
_entity_poly.entity_id
_entity_poly.type
_entity_poly.pdbx_seq_one_letter_code
_entity_poly.pdbx_strand_id
1 'polypeptide(L)'
;MATSMRDLARRCGVAEGTVRKWTKSHDWAFSLAPPWDVAKVKAWREIHRHGDPAAAYRAKAMAAERGLGEFRDTSALTKARLQATIERALLLRQRRLVEAGQLHDVKECERRRVQQIMEVRNRLMELPKSMAPVLVGLPAERIEDEMTDAIVVVLEEFAGGADAQDNDGGGDEQD
;
A
#
# COMPACT_ATOMS: atom_id res chain seq x y z
N MET A 1 -13.25 18.44 -55.74
CA MET A 1 -11.98 19.13 -55.41
C MET A 1 -12.26 20.60 -55.11
N ALA A 2 -11.57 21.19 -54.14
CA ALA A 2 -11.63 22.61 -53.80
C ALA A 2 -10.44 23.35 -54.41
N THR A 3 -10.69 24.49 -55.07
CA THR A 3 -9.69 25.22 -55.88
C THR A 3 -9.09 26.44 -55.17
N SER A 4 -9.60 26.80 -54.00
CA SER A 4 -9.06 27.90 -53.17
C SER A 4 -9.35 27.65 -51.69
N MET A 5 -8.65 28.35 -50.79
CA MET A 5 -8.90 28.25 -49.34
C MET A 5 -10.33 28.64 -48.97
N ARG A 6 -10.88 29.66 -49.66
CA ARG A 6 -12.25 30.14 -49.47
C ARG A 6 -13.28 29.09 -49.90
N ASP A 7 -13.04 28.40 -51.01
CA ASP A 7 -13.89 27.31 -51.49
C ASP A 7 -13.82 26.09 -50.57
N LEU A 8 -12.63 25.72 -50.10
CA LEU A 8 -12.44 24.64 -49.13
C LEU A 8 -13.16 24.94 -47.80
N ALA A 9 -13.01 26.17 -47.30
CA ALA A 9 -13.67 26.62 -46.06
C ALA A 9 -15.20 26.54 -46.16
N ARG A 10 -15.77 27.04 -47.27
CA ARG A 10 -17.20 26.96 -47.56
C ARG A 10 -17.70 25.51 -47.59
N ARG A 11 -17.00 24.62 -48.31
CA ARG A 11 -17.39 23.21 -48.45
C ARG A 11 -17.20 22.39 -47.17
N CYS A 12 -16.28 22.82 -46.31
CA CYS A 12 -16.06 22.26 -44.98
C CYS A 12 -16.94 22.88 -43.88
N GLY A 13 -17.71 23.94 -44.18
CA GLY A 13 -18.60 24.61 -43.21
C GLY A 13 -17.84 25.35 -42.10
N VAL A 14 -16.64 25.87 -42.39
CA VAL A 14 -15.77 26.56 -41.42
C VAL A 14 -15.32 27.91 -41.95
N ALA A 15 -14.81 28.77 -41.07
CA ALA A 15 -14.18 30.03 -41.47
C ALA A 15 -12.87 29.79 -42.23
N GLU A 16 -12.55 30.66 -43.19
CA GLU A 16 -11.30 30.58 -43.97
C GLU A 16 -10.06 30.64 -43.08
N GLY A 17 -10.09 31.43 -42.00
CA GLY A 17 -9.01 31.49 -41.02
C GLY A 17 -8.72 30.14 -40.35
N THR A 18 -9.73 29.29 -40.18
CA THR A 18 -9.56 27.94 -39.63
C THR A 18 -8.83 27.03 -40.60
N VAL A 19 -9.19 27.07 -41.89
CA VAL A 19 -8.47 26.33 -42.94
C VAL A 19 -7.02 26.80 -43.05
N ARG A 20 -6.78 28.12 -42.96
CA ARG A 20 -5.42 28.70 -42.96
C ARG A 20 -4.58 28.23 -41.77
N LYS A 21 -5.20 27.96 -40.61
CA LYS A 21 -4.51 27.36 -39.47
C LYS A 21 -4.20 25.88 -39.72
N TRP A 22 -5.11 25.13 -40.34
CA TRP A 22 -4.86 23.72 -40.69
C TRP A 22 -3.66 23.56 -41.61
N THR A 23 -3.57 24.35 -42.68
CA THR A 23 -2.43 24.28 -43.63
C THR A 23 -1.09 24.65 -43.01
N LYS A 24 -1.09 25.29 -41.84
CA LYS A 24 0.12 25.65 -41.08
C LYS A 24 0.43 24.65 -39.97
N SER A 25 -0.46 23.69 -39.70
CA SER A 25 -0.20 22.65 -38.71
C SER A 25 0.87 21.69 -39.24
N HIS A 26 1.75 21.22 -38.35
CA HIS A 26 2.73 20.19 -38.64
C HIS A 26 2.07 18.86 -39.13
N ASP A 27 0.85 18.59 -38.69
CA ASP A 27 0.09 17.38 -39.04
C ASP A 27 -0.69 17.48 -40.37
N TRP A 28 -0.50 18.56 -41.13
CA TRP A 28 -1.22 18.76 -42.39
C TRP A 28 -0.72 17.78 -43.47
N ALA A 29 -1.54 16.77 -43.74
CA ALA A 29 -1.20 15.68 -44.66
C ALA A 29 -1.47 15.97 -46.15
N PHE A 30 -1.78 17.21 -46.53
CA PHE A 30 -2.11 17.59 -47.90
C PHE A 30 -1.13 18.63 -48.46
N SER A 31 -1.19 18.89 -49.77
CA SER A 31 -0.40 19.95 -50.39
C SER A 31 -0.71 21.32 -49.77
N LEU A 32 0.26 22.25 -49.81
CA LEU A 32 0.06 23.65 -49.41
C LEU A 32 -0.71 24.45 -50.47
N ALA A 33 -0.69 24.01 -51.72
CA ALA A 33 -1.41 24.60 -52.83
C ALA A 33 -2.64 23.75 -53.21
N PRO A 34 -3.74 24.38 -53.68
CA PRO A 34 -4.88 23.66 -54.25
C PRO A 34 -4.50 22.92 -55.55
N PRO A 35 -5.31 21.95 -56.00
CA PRO A 35 -6.63 21.58 -55.50
C PRO A 35 -6.63 20.55 -54.36
N TRP A 36 -7.53 20.71 -53.40
CA TRP A 36 -7.70 19.77 -52.28
C TRP A 36 -8.92 18.88 -52.42
N ASP A 37 -8.80 17.64 -51.97
CA ASP A 37 -9.94 16.74 -51.83
C ASP A 37 -10.70 17.02 -50.54
N VAL A 38 -11.92 17.55 -50.68
CA VAL A 38 -12.78 17.96 -49.56
C VAL A 38 -13.15 16.78 -48.67
N ALA A 39 -13.36 15.58 -49.24
CA ALA A 39 -13.75 14.41 -48.47
C ALA A 39 -12.61 13.97 -47.53
N LYS A 40 -11.38 13.93 -48.05
CA LYS A 40 -10.19 13.59 -47.27
C LYS A 40 -9.87 14.63 -46.21
N VAL A 41 -10.00 15.92 -46.53
CA VAL A 41 -9.78 17.00 -45.55
C VAL A 41 -10.80 16.94 -44.41
N LYS A 42 -12.07 16.61 -44.69
CA LYS A 42 -13.10 16.39 -43.64
C LYS A 42 -12.77 15.20 -42.74
N ALA A 43 -12.31 14.09 -43.32
CA ALA A 43 -11.89 12.92 -42.55
C ALA A 43 -10.67 13.21 -41.66
N TRP A 44 -9.65 13.86 -42.22
CA TRP A 44 -8.48 14.32 -41.47
C TRP A 44 -8.86 15.23 -40.30
N ARG A 45 -9.77 16.18 -40.55
CA ARG A 45 -10.29 17.09 -39.52
C ARG A 45 -10.94 16.30 -38.39
N GLU A 46 -11.79 15.32 -38.68
CA GLU A 46 -12.51 14.57 -37.63
C GLU A 46 -11.55 13.80 -36.72
N ILE A 47 -10.49 13.21 -37.31
CA ILE A 47 -9.44 12.52 -36.57
C ILE A 47 -8.66 13.49 -35.67
N HIS A 48 -8.36 14.70 -36.16
CA HIS A 48 -7.54 15.69 -35.43
C HIS A 48 -8.38 16.71 -34.64
N ARG A 49 -9.72 16.56 -34.61
CA ARG A 49 -10.65 17.47 -33.92
C ARG A 49 -10.53 17.36 -32.40
N HIS A 50 -10.13 16.20 -31.94
CA HIS A 50 -9.85 15.91 -30.54
C HIS A 50 -8.34 16.02 -30.36
N GLY A 51 -7.87 17.11 -29.76
CA GLY A 51 -6.45 17.26 -29.43
C GLY A 51 -5.98 16.05 -28.62
N ASP A 52 -4.76 15.58 -28.88
CA ASP A 52 -4.17 14.43 -28.19
C ASP A 52 -4.34 14.60 -26.66
N PRO A 53 -5.15 13.74 -26.01
CA PRO A 53 -5.34 13.78 -24.56
C PRO A 53 -4.00 13.69 -23.81
N ALA A 54 -3.03 12.96 -24.36
CA ALA A 54 -1.70 12.82 -23.79
C ALA A 54 -0.88 14.11 -23.88
N ALA A 55 -1.08 14.94 -24.92
CA ALA A 55 -0.43 16.25 -25.01
C ALA A 55 -0.95 17.21 -23.91
N ALA A 56 -2.25 17.16 -23.59
CA ALA A 56 -2.82 17.94 -22.48
C ALA A 56 -2.28 17.49 -21.12
N TYR A 57 -2.11 16.17 -20.91
CA TYR A 57 -1.48 15.63 -19.70
C TYR A 57 0.01 16.00 -19.59
N ARG A 58 0.78 15.88 -20.69
CA ARG A 58 2.20 16.28 -20.73
C ARG A 58 2.38 17.77 -20.45
N ALA A 59 1.50 18.62 -20.98
CA ALA A 59 1.51 20.06 -20.70
C ALA A 59 1.21 20.36 -19.22
N LYS A 60 0.25 19.66 -18.61
CA LYS A 60 -0.05 19.79 -17.17
C LYS A 60 1.10 19.30 -16.29
N ALA A 61 1.77 18.21 -16.66
CA ALA A 61 2.93 17.68 -15.94
C ALA A 61 4.12 18.67 -15.98
N MET A 62 4.46 19.18 -17.16
CA MET A 62 5.52 20.18 -17.35
C MET A 62 5.25 21.50 -16.60
N ALA A 63 3.98 21.91 -16.52
CA ALA A 63 3.53 23.07 -15.76
C ALA A 63 3.71 22.86 -14.23
N ALA A 64 3.37 21.66 -13.73
CA ALA A 64 3.59 21.28 -12.33
C ALA A 64 5.07 21.24 -11.95
N GLU A 65 5.95 20.71 -12.79
CA GLU A 65 7.41 20.67 -12.55
C GLU A 65 8.04 22.06 -12.46
N ARG A 66 7.50 23.05 -13.18
CA ARG A 66 7.98 24.44 -13.15
C ARG A 66 7.37 25.29 -12.03
N GLY A 67 6.58 24.68 -11.13
CA GLY A 67 5.89 25.39 -10.06
C GLY A 67 4.83 26.39 -10.54
N LEU A 68 4.45 26.32 -11.82
CA LEU A 68 3.48 27.21 -12.47
C LEU A 68 2.31 26.36 -12.95
N GLY A 69 1.31 26.17 -12.08
CA GLY A 69 0.10 25.42 -12.34
C GLY A 69 -0.80 25.38 -11.10
N GLU A 70 -2.04 24.89 -11.26
CA GLU A 70 -3.14 24.82 -10.27
C GLU A 70 -2.81 24.12 -8.92
N PHE A 71 -1.57 23.67 -8.70
CA PHE A 71 -1.13 23.13 -7.42
C PHE A 71 -0.78 24.17 -6.37
N ARG A 72 -0.82 25.47 -6.70
CA ARG A 72 -0.76 26.52 -5.67
C ARG A 72 -2.04 26.60 -4.84
N ASP A 73 -3.18 26.13 -5.38
CA ASP A 73 -4.51 26.14 -4.75
C ASP A 73 -5.18 24.76 -4.76
N THR A 74 -4.48 23.67 -4.44
CA THR A 74 -5.21 22.44 -4.05
C THR A 74 -6.00 22.78 -2.79
N SER A 75 -7.32 22.89 -2.92
CA SER A 75 -8.22 23.20 -1.81
C SER A 75 -7.92 22.27 -0.63
N ALA A 76 -8.11 22.77 0.60
CA ALA A 76 -7.90 21.97 1.82
C ALA A 76 -8.61 20.60 1.75
N LEU A 77 -9.73 20.52 1.02
CA LEU A 77 -10.47 19.30 0.75
C LEU A 77 -9.67 18.26 -0.04
N THR A 78 -8.93 18.66 -1.07
CA THR A 78 -8.10 17.73 -1.86
C THR A 78 -6.94 17.18 -1.04
N LYS A 79 -6.32 18.03 -0.20
CA LYS A 79 -5.28 17.59 0.74
C LYS A 79 -5.82 16.62 1.78
N ALA A 80 -6.97 16.93 2.38
CA ALA A 80 -7.63 16.06 3.36
C ALA A 80 -8.03 14.70 2.74
N ARG A 81 -8.50 14.68 1.50
CA ARG A 81 -8.81 13.43 0.77
C ARG A 81 -7.57 12.60 0.51
N LEU A 82 -6.46 13.21 0.11
CA LEU A 82 -5.20 12.51 -0.07
C LEU A 82 -4.70 11.92 1.25
N GLN A 83 -4.74 12.69 2.34
CA GLN A 83 -4.35 12.22 3.66
C GLN A 83 -5.23 11.06 4.15
N ALA A 84 -6.55 11.16 4.03
CA ALA A 84 -7.47 10.07 4.37
C ALA A 84 -7.21 8.80 3.54
N THR A 85 -6.80 8.95 2.28
CA THR A 85 -6.45 7.82 1.41
C THR A 85 -5.16 7.14 1.88
N ILE A 86 -4.15 7.92 2.25
CA ILE A 86 -2.88 7.42 2.79
C ILE A 86 -3.13 6.69 4.12
N GLU A 87 -3.87 7.30 5.04
CA GLU A 87 -4.21 6.70 6.35
C GLU A 87 -4.97 5.38 6.16
N ARG A 88 -5.93 5.33 5.22
CA ARG A 88 -6.65 4.10 4.90
C ARG A 88 -5.74 3.01 4.34
N ALA A 89 -4.79 3.37 3.48
CA ALA A 89 -3.81 2.43 2.94
C ALA A 89 -2.90 1.86 4.03
N LEU A 90 -2.46 2.71 4.99
CA LEU A 90 -1.67 2.28 6.14
C LEU A 90 -2.43 1.32 7.05
N LEU A 91 -3.70 1.62 7.36
CA LEU A 91 -4.55 0.74 8.16
C LEU A 91 -4.78 -0.62 7.50
N LEU A 92 -5.02 -0.64 6.18
CA LEU A 92 -5.15 -1.90 5.43
C LEU A 92 -3.85 -2.70 5.43
N ARG A 93 -2.70 -2.02 5.31
CA ARG A 93 -1.40 -2.68 5.41
C ARG A 93 -1.17 -3.28 6.80
N GLN A 94 -1.46 -2.53 7.87
CA GLN A 94 -1.35 -3.04 9.24
C GLN A 94 -2.26 -4.25 9.46
N ARG A 95 -3.51 -4.22 8.98
CA ARG A 95 -4.42 -5.38 9.08
C ARG A 95 -3.88 -6.62 8.40
N ARG A 96 -3.35 -6.49 7.18
CA ARG A 96 -2.70 -7.62 6.48
C ARG A 96 -1.52 -8.19 7.26
N LEU A 97 -0.74 -7.33 7.91
CA LEU A 97 0.40 -7.78 8.72
C LEU A 97 -0.06 -8.48 10.02
N VAL A 98 -1.18 -8.06 10.60
CA VAL A 98 -1.81 -8.77 11.73
C VAL A 98 -2.37 -10.12 11.29
N GLU A 99 -3.10 -10.16 10.17
CA GLU A 99 -3.63 -11.41 9.57
C GLU A 99 -2.49 -12.38 9.19
N ALA A 100 -1.35 -11.86 8.73
CA ALA A 100 -0.16 -12.65 8.46
C ALA A 100 0.65 -13.03 9.72
N GLY A 101 0.17 -12.71 10.92
CA GLY A 101 0.85 -13.03 12.19
C GLY A 101 2.12 -12.23 12.48
N GLN A 102 2.44 -11.22 11.69
CA GLN A 102 3.67 -10.42 11.84
C GLN A 102 3.55 -9.29 12.85
N LEU A 103 2.32 -8.85 13.15
CA LEU A 103 2.05 -7.83 14.15
C LEU A 103 1.09 -8.39 15.20
N HIS A 104 1.52 -8.33 16.46
CA HIS A 104 0.70 -8.66 17.61
C HIS A 104 0.39 -7.39 18.42
N ASP A 105 -0.76 -7.37 19.09
CA ASP A 105 -1.11 -6.28 19.98
C ASP A 105 -0.22 -6.31 21.22
N VAL A 106 0.42 -5.17 21.52
CA VAL A 106 1.38 -5.06 22.64
C VAL A 106 0.72 -5.42 23.97
N LYS A 107 -0.53 -4.99 24.21
CA LYS A 107 -1.22 -5.27 25.48
C LYS A 107 -1.61 -6.74 25.59
N GLU A 108 -1.83 -7.41 24.46
CA GLU A 108 -2.05 -8.85 24.44
C GLU A 108 -0.77 -9.61 24.78
N CYS A 109 0.36 -9.27 24.15
CA CYS A 109 1.66 -9.85 24.48
C CYS A 109 2.02 -9.65 25.95
N GLU A 110 1.83 -8.45 26.49
CA GLU A 110 2.07 -8.14 27.91
C GLU A 110 1.18 -8.99 28.81
N ARG A 111 -0.12 -9.13 28.50
CA ARG A 111 -1.04 -9.95 29.29
C ARG A 111 -0.63 -11.42 29.29
N ARG A 112 -0.28 -11.99 28.14
CA ARG A 112 0.21 -13.37 28.03
C ARG A 112 1.47 -13.56 28.88
N ARG A 113 2.43 -12.63 28.79
CA ARG A 113 3.67 -12.70 29.57
C ARG A 113 3.44 -12.62 31.08
N VAL A 114 2.53 -11.74 31.52
CA VAL A 114 2.13 -11.66 32.94
C VAL A 114 1.48 -12.96 33.41
N GLN A 115 0.63 -13.59 32.59
CA GLN A 115 0.02 -14.88 32.91
C GLN A 115 1.08 -15.98 33.07
N GLN A 116 2.00 -16.10 32.12
CA GLN A 116 3.09 -17.09 32.21
C GLN A 116 3.94 -16.88 33.47
N ILE A 117 4.28 -15.63 33.83
CA ILE A 117 5.01 -15.33 35.07
C ILE A 117 4.22 -15.77 36.31
N MET A 118 2.90 -15.54 36.32
CA MET A 118 2.04 -15.96 37.44
C MET A 118 1.94 -17.49 37.54
N GLU A 119 1.92 -18.21 36.43
CA GLU A 119 1.96 -19.67 36.41
C GLU A 119 3.24 -20.22 37.03
N VAL A 120 4.41 -19.69 36.64
CA VAL A 120 5.69 -20.06 37.25
C VAL A 120 5.71 -19.77 38.74
N ARG A 121 5.26 -18.57 39.13
CA ARG A 121 5.15 -18.21 40.55
C ARG A 121 4.30 -19.22 41.32
N ASN A 122 3.13 -19.60 40.79
CA ASN A 122 2.24 -20.54 41.46
C ASN A 122 2.90 -21.92 41.61
N ARG A 123 3.56 -22.43 40.56
CA ARG A 123 4.31 -23.69 40.62
C ARG A 123 5.43 -23.66 41.67
N LEU A 124 6.22 -22.58 41.71
CA LEU A 124 7.27 -22.41 42.72
C LEU A 124 6.70 -22.36 44.15
N MET A 125 5.52 -21.76 44.34
CA MET A 125 4.84 -21.71 45.65
C MET A 125 4.22 -23.06 46.05
N GLU A 126 3.87 -23.92 45.10
CA GLU A 126 3.36 -25.28 45.33
C GLU A 126 4.47 -26.31 45.52
N LEU A 127 5.68 -26.01 45.03
CA LEU A 127 6.86 -26.87 45.09
C LEU A 127 7.10 -27.47 46.49
N PRO A 128 7.10 -26.69 47.60
CA PRO A 128 7.36 -27.23 48.92
C PRO A 128 6.32 -28.27 49.35
N LYS A 129 5.05 -28.10 48.95
CA LYS A 129 3.98 -29.06 49.26
C LYS A 129 4.12 -30.34 48.46
N SER A 130 4.50 -30.24 47.19
CA SER A 130 4.72 -31.39 46.31
C SER A 130 5.97 -32.19 46.70
N MET A 131 7.01 -31.50 47.20
CA MET A 131 8.29 -32.10 47.59
C MET A 131 8.29 -32.64 49.02
N ALA A 132 7.43 -32.12 49.91
CA ALA A 132 7.32 -32.57 51.30
C ALA A 132 7.36 -34.11 51.48
N PRO A 133 6.61 -34.95 50.73
CA PRO A 133 6.70 -36.41 50.86
C PRO A 133 8.00 -37.02 50.34
N VAL A 134 8.66 -36.41 49.35
CA VAL A 134 9.91 -36.88 48.74
C VAL A 134 11.12 -36.59 49.63
N LEU A 135 11.08 -35.47 50.35
CA LEU A 135 12.16 -35.01 51.22
C LEU A 135 12.22 -35.73 52.58
N VAL A 136 11.19 -36.53 52.92
CA VAL A 136 11.15 -37.25 54.20
C VAL A 136 12.25 -38.32 54.24
N GLY A 137 13.16 -38.18 55.20
CA GLY A 137 14.20 -39.17 55.49
C GLY A 137 15.48 -39.00 54.65
N LEU A 138 15.57 -37.96 53.81
CA LEU A 138 16.81 -37.63 53.09
C LEU A 138 17.81 -36.89 53.99
N PRO A 139 19.13 -37.09 53.80
CA PRO A 139 20.16 -36.26 54.44
C PRO A 139 20.15 -34.84 53.85
N ALA A 140 20.59 -33.85 54.65
CA ALA A 140 20.52 -32.43 54.29
C ALA A 140 21.15 -32.10 52.92
N GLU A 141 22.30 -32.69 52.60
CA GLU A 141 22.99 -32.50 51.31
C GLU A 141 22.10 -32.92 50.12
N ARG A 142 21.37 -34.03 50.25
CA ARG A 142 20.48 -34.54 49.20
C ARG A 142 19.17 -33.78 49.13
N ILE A 143 18.74 -33.14 50.22
CA ILE A 143 17.55 -32.27 50.23
C ILE A 143 17.82 -31.00 49.41
N GLU A 144 19.00 -30.40 49.56
CA GLU A 144 19.38 -29.19 48.81
C GLU A 144 19.52 -29.48 47.31
N ASP A 145 20.15 -30.61 46.95
CA ASP A 145 20.24 -31.07 45.56
C ASP A 145 18.85 -31.24 44.93
N GLU A 146 17.96 -31.98 45.59
CA GLU A 146 16.63 -32.29 45.04
C GLU A 146 15.73 -31.05 44.92
N MET A 147 15.84 -30.11 45.86
CA MET A 147 15.14 -28.83 45.79
C MET A 147 15.67 -27.95 44.66
N THR A 148 16.99 -27.96 44.46
CA THR A 148 17.64 -27.21 43.39
C THR A 148 17.22 -27.76 42.03
N ASP A 149 17.28 -29.08 41.83
CA ASP A 149 16.87 -29.75 40.60
C ASP A 149 15.39 -29.47 40.29
N ALA A 150 14.49 -29.55 41.27
CA ALA A 150 13.08 -29.24 41.08
C ALA A 150 12.82 -27.78 40.67
N ILE A 151 13.58 -26.82 41.23
CA ILE A 151 13.48 -25.41 40.84
C ILE A 151 14.01 -25.21 39.42
N VAL A 152 15.14 -25.84 39.07
CA VAL A 152 15.73 -25.77 37.72
C VAL A 152 14.75 -26.29 36.69
N VAL A 153 14.11 -27.44 36.92
CA VAL A 153 13.09 -28.00 36.00
C VAL A 153 11.96 -27.01 35.75
N VAL A 154 11.42 -26.36 36.79
CA VAL A 154 10.34 -25.37 36.63
C VAL A 154 10.79 -24.15 35.82
N LEU A 155 12.05 -23.73 35.98
CA LEU A 155 12.61 -22.59 35.23
C LEU A 155 12.96 -22.96 33.78
N GLU A 156 13.46 -24.17 33.54
CA GLU A 156 13.76 -24.69 32.20
C GLU A 156 12.50 -24.92 31.38
N GLU A 157 11.41 -25.43 31.99
CA GLU A 157 10.11 -25.54 31.34
C GLU A 157 9.55 -24.17 30.93
N PHE A 158 9.77 -23.15 31.76
CA PHE A 158 9.38 -21.77 31.41
C PHE A 158 10.26 -21.19 30.29
N ALA A 159 11.57 -21.43 30.33
CA ALA A 159 12.49 -20.97 29.30
C ALA A 159 12.23 -21.66 27.95
N GLY A 160 12.01 -22.98 27.94
CA GLY A 160 11.68 -23.74 26.73
C GLY A 160 10.26 -23.49 26.21
N GLY A 161 9.31 -23.22 27.11
CA GLY A 161 7.95 -22.81 26.74
C GLY A 161 7.88 -21.42 26.10
N ALA A 162 8.80 -20.52 26.45
CA ALA A 162 8.93 -19.21 25.82
C ALA A 162 9.39 -19.32 24.36
N ASP A 163 10.29 -20.26 24.04
CA ASP A 163 10.80 -20.47 22.67
C ASP A 163 9.83 -21.27 21.79
N ALA A 164 9.00 -22.14 22.36
CA ALA A 164 8.06 -22.97 21.61
C ALA A 164 6.77 -22.22 21.18
N GLN A 165 6.30 -21.26 21.98
CA GLN A 165 5.05 -20.54 21.70
C GLN A 165 5.18 -19.46 20.61
N ASP A 166 6.39 -19.03 20.28
CA ASP A 166 6.65 -18.09 19.18
C ASP A 166 6.61 -18.76 17.79
N ASN A 167 6.55 -20.10 17.74
CA ASN A 167 6.64 -20.88 16.49
C ASN A 167 5.29 -21.49 16.02
N ASP A 168 4.21 -21.33 16.78
CA ASP A 168 2.91 -22.02 16.55
C ASP A 168 1.84 -21.14 15.84
N GLY A 169 2.27 -20.09 15.14
CA GLY A 169 1.39 -19.18 14.39
C GLY A 169 1.31 -19.46 12.88
N GLY A 170 1.90 -20.55 12.39
CA GLY A 170 2.14 -20.79 10.96
C GLY A 170 1.71 -22.16 10.49
N GLY A 171 0.41 -22.45 10.46
CA GLY A 171 -0.09 -23.63 9.75
C GLY A 171 -1.53 -23.94 10.09
N ASP A 172 -2.45 -23.52 9.22
CA ASP A 172 -3.60 -24.32 8.81
C ASP A 172 -4.31 -23.63 7.63
N GLU A 173 -3.77 -23.88 6.43
CA GLU A 173 -4.53 -23.87 5.17
C GLU A 173 -4.46 -25.28 4.58
N GLN A 174 -5.43 -26.12 4.92
CA GLN A 174 -5.85 -27.28 4.13
C GLN A 174 -7.38 -27.35 4.13
N ASP A 175 -7.97 -26.88 3.04
CA ASP A 175 -9.02 -27.51 2.19
C ASP A 175 -9.96 -26.49 1.52
#